data_AF-A0A1T5F324-F1
#
_entry.id   AF-A0A1T5F324-F1
#
_cell.length_a   1.000
_cell.length_b   1.000
_cell.length_c   1.000
_cell.angle_alpha   90.00
_cell.angle_beta   90.00
_cell.angle_gamma   90.00
#
_symmetry.space_group_name_H-M   'P 1'
#
loop_
_entity.id
_entity.type
_entity.pdbx_description
1 polymer ?
#
loop_
_entity_poly.entity_id
_entity_poly.type
_entity_poly.pdbx_seq_one_letter_code
_entity_poly.pdbx_strand_id
1 'polypeptide(L)' 'MRLAGTGRALMDFIFDWSRVRPQPMILDWQASPSAIDFYEALGFHPDRVGDFPEYPGFTLVHRSGSEEPAAQHVPRQ' A
#
# COMPACT_ATOMS: atom_id res chain seq x y z
N MET A 1 12.53 -20.38 8.10
CA MET A 1 12.90 -19.04 8.62
C MET A 1 13.91 -18.25 7.76
N ARG A 2 14.24 -18.65 6.51
CA ARG A 2 15.20 -17.91 5.66
C ARG A 2 14.57 -16.86 4.73
N LEU A 3 13.30 -17.04 4.36
CA LEU A 3 12.59 -16.16 3.41
C LEU A 3 12.04 -14.87 4.03
N ALA A 4 11.82 -14.83 5.35
CA ALA A 4 11.26 -13.66 6.04
C ALA A 4 12.20 -12.45 5.97
N GLY A 5 13.52 -12.65 6.08
CA GLY A 5 14.51 -11.56 6.00
C GLY A 5 14.62 -10.96 4.60
N THR A 6 14.70 -11.79 3.56
CA THR A 6 14.75 -11.32 2.16
C THR A 6 13.43 -10.68 1.74
N GLY A 7 12.29 -11.27 2.11
CA GLY A 7 10.97 -10.70 1.84
C GLY A 7 10.80 -9.33 2.49
N ARG A 8 11.19 -9.19 3.77
CA ARG A 8 11.15 -7.90 4.47
C ARG A 8 12.02 -6.85 3.77
N ALA A 9 13.27 -7.19 3.46
CA ALA A 9 14.19 -6.27 2.78
C ALA A 9 13.67 -5.83 1.40
N LEU A 10 13.03 -6.73 0.65
CA LEU A 10 12.40 -6.39 -0.63
C LEU A 10 11.24 -5.42 -0.44
N MET A 11 10.36 -5.66 0.53
CA MET A 11 9.23 -4.78 0.80
C MET A 11 9.69 -3.40 1.27
N ASP A 12 10.68 -3.34 2.16
CA ASP A 12 11.27 -2.07 2.61
C ASP A 12 11.85 -1.28 1.41
N PHE A 13 12.54 -1.96 0.48
CA PHE A 13 13.03 -1.35 -0.75
C PHE A 13 11.90 -0.78 -1.63
N ILE A 14 10.80 -1.53 -1.81
CA ILE A 14 9.64 -1.07 -2.60
C ILE A 14 8.99 0.15 -1.94
N PHE A 15 8.94 0.21 -0.61
CA PHE A 15 8.38 1.35 0.13
C PHE A 15 9.24 2.60 0.00
N ASP A 16 10.56 2.46 0.17
CA ASP A 16 11.46 3.59 -0.04
C ASP A 16 11.42 4.10 -1.48
N TRP A 17 11.38 3.19 -2.44
CA TRP A 17 11.26 3.52 -3.86
C TRP A 17 9.96 4.27 -4.19
N SER A 18 8.82 3.82 -3.65
CA SER A 18 7.52 4.45 -3.91
C SER A 18 7.40 5.81 -3.21
N ARG A 19 7.97 5.95 -2.00
CA ARG A 19 7.97 7.21 -1.24
C ARG A 19 8.73 8.35 -1.93
N VAL A 20 9.78 8.06 -2.68
CA VAL A 20 10.58 9.10 -3.37
C VAL A 20 9.99 9.51 -4.73
N ARG A 21 8.82 9.00 -5.12
CA ARG A 21 8.18 9.39 -6.38
C ARG A 21 7.52 10.77 -6.26
N PRO A 22 7.63 11.62 -7.31
CA PRO A 22 7.04 12.95 -7.28
C PRO A 22 5.51 12.92 -7.36
N GLN A 23 4.93 11.89 -7.98
CA GLN A 23 3.49 11.69 -8.03
C GLN A 23 3.01 10.76 -6.90
N PRO A 24 1.76 10.94 -6.42
CA PRO A 24 1.12 9.97 -5.55
C PRO A 24 1.12 8.58 -6.20
N MET A 25 1.42 7.56 -5.41
CA MET A 25 1.45 6.18 -5.83
C MET A 25 0.46 5.34 -5.04
N ILE A 26 -0.25 4.48 -5.77
CA ILE A 26 -1.04 3.40 -5.20
C ILE A 26 -0.45 2.10 -5.75
N LEU A 27 -0.05 1.20 -4.87
CA LEU A 27 0.34 -0.16 -5.22
C LEU A 27 -0.74 -1.10 -4.71
N ASP A 28 -1.36 -1.82 -5.64
CA ASP A 28 -2.35 -2.85 -5.35
C ASP A 28 -1.84 -4.20 -5.82
N TRP A 29 -1.97 -5.21 -4.96
CA TRP A 29 -1.62 -6.58 -5.30
C TRP A 29 -2.49 -7.57 -4.54
N GLN A 30 -2.52 -8.82 -5.02
CA GLN A 30 -3.12 -9.95 -4.30
C GLN A 30 -2.03 -10.83 -3.71
N ALA A 31 -2.34 -11.50 -2.59
CA ALA A 31 -1.44 -12.48 -1.99
C ALA A 31 -2.03 -13.89 -2.02
N SER A 32 -1.17 -14.90 -2.15
CA SER A 32 -1.57 -16.29 -1.90
C SER A 32 -1.84 -16.52 -0.41
N PRO A 33 -2.67 -17.51 -0.03
CA PRO A 33 -2.95 -17.84 1.36
C PRO A 33 -1.69 -17.96 2.25
N SER A 34 -0.63 -18.58 1.72
CA SER A 34 0.64 -18.79 2.42
C SER A 34 1.46 -17.52 2.67
N ALA A 35 1.14 -16.41 2.01
CA ALA A 35 1.85 -15.14 2.12
C ALA A 35 1.07 -14.09 2.94
N ILE A 36 -0.17 -14.38 3.34
CA ILE A 36 -1.02 -13.45 4.09
C ILE A 36 -0.35 -13.06 5.42
N ASP A 37 0.03 -14.05 6.24
CA ASP A 37 0.68 -13.84 7.54
C ASP A 37 1.96 -12.99 7.43
N PHE A 38 2.67 -13.11 6.30
CA PHE A 38 3.85 -12.30 6.03
C PHE A 38 3.48 -10.82 5.89
N TYR A 39 2.48 -10.48 5.07
CA TYR A 39 2.06 -9.08 4.89
C TYR A 39 1.38 -8.51 6.13
N GLU A 40 0.62 -9.32 6.87
CA GLU A 40 0.05 -8.92 8.17
C GLU A 40 1.15 -8.59 9.20
N ALA A 41 2.23 -9.38 9.25
CA ALA A 41 3.39 -9.08 10.10
C ALA A 41 4.13 -7.78 9.70
N LEU A 42 3.93 -7.29 8.48
CA LEU A 42 4.43 -5.98 8.02
C LEU A 42 3.46 -4.83 8.34
N GLY A 43 2.27 -5.13 8.87
CA GLY A 43 1.23 -4.15 9.23
C GLY A 43 0.18 -3.90 8.15
N PHE A 44 0.17 -4.68 7.06
CA PHE A 44 -0.89 -4.60 6.06
C PHE A 44 -2.13 -5.36 6.49
N HIS A 45 -3.28 -4.92 5.98
CA HIS A 45 -4.58 -5.53 6.27
C HIS A 45 -5.12 -6.15 4.98
N PRO A 46 -5.44 -7.46 4.97
CA PRO A 46 -6.00 -8.10 3.80
C PRO A 46 -7.42 -7.57 3.53
N ASP A 47 -7.66 -7.07 2.33
CA ASP A 47 -9.00 -6.83 1.82
C ASP A 47 -9.55 -8.15 1.24
N ARG A 48 -10.58 -8.69 1.90
CA ARG A 48 -11.26 -9.93 1.51
C ARG A 48 -12.61 -9.69 0.85
N VAL A 49 -12.95 -8.44 0.54
CA VAL A 49 -14.24 -8.12 -0.09
C VAL A 49 -14.25 -8.62 -1.54
N GLY A 50 -15.29 -9.36 -1.92
CA GLY A 50 -15.50 -9.86 -3.28
C GLY A 50 -15.26 -11.37 -3.45
N ASP A 51 -15.04 -11.79 -4.70
CA ASP A 51 -15.05 -13.21 -5.10
C ASP A 51 -13.75 -13.99 -4.79
N PHE A 52 -12.76 -13.35 -4.17
CA PHE A 52 -11.44 -13.94 -3.91
C PHE A 52 -11.01 -13.86 -2.44
N PRO A 53 -11.83 -14.32 -1.47
CA PRO A 53 -11.49 -14.22 -0.05
C PRO A 53 -10.24 -15.02 0.34
N GLU A 54 -9.89 -16.05 -0.44
CA GLU A 54 -8.68 -16.86 -0.28
C GLU A 54 -7.40 -16.16 -0.77
N TYR A 55 -7.54 -15.21 -1.70
CA TYR A 55 -6.44 -14.44 -2.28
C TYR A 55 -6.69 -12.94 -2.07
N PRO A 56 -6.64 -12.46 -0.81
CA PRO A 56 -7.01 -11.10 -0.48
C PRO A 56 -6.14 -10.07 -1.20
N GLY A 57 -6.74 -8.92 -1.45
CA GLY A 57 -6.06 -7.72 -1.91
C GLY A 57 -5.29 -7.03 -0.79
N PHE A 58 -4.25 -6.31 -1.16
CA PHE A 58 -3.48 -5.43 -0.31
C PHE A 58 -3.19 -4.16 -1.08
N THR A 59 -3.31 -3.03 -0.38
CA THR A 59 -3.08 -1.70 -0.96
C THR A 59 -2.06 -0.95 -0.14
N LEU A 60 -1.09 -0.33 -0.82
CA LEU A 60 -0.20 0.69 -0.26
C LEU A 60 -0.47 2.02 -0.94
N VAL A 61 -0.76 3.05 -0.16
CA VAL A 61 -0.98 4.40 -0.66
C VAL A 61 0.14 5.31 -0.16
N HIS A 62 0.96 5.82 -1.07
CA HIS A 62 1.93 6.88 -0.80
C HIS A 62 1.47 8.16 -1.48
N ARG A 63 0.99 9.10 -0.68
CA ARG A 63 0.66 10.46 -1.14
C ARG A 63 1.93 11.30 -1.09
N SER A 64 2.35 11.87 -2.23
CA SER A 64 3.39 12.89 -2.21
C SER A 64 2.79 14.17 -1.61
N GLY A 65 3.42 14.70 -0.57
CA GLY A 65 2.92 15.89 0.13
C GLY A 65 3.43 17.18 -0.50
N SER A 66 2.54 17.90 -1.19
CA SER A 66 2.37 19.36 -1.09
C SER A 66 1.08 19.77 -1.80
N GLU A 67 -0.07 19.46 -1.20
CA GLU A 67 -1.26 20.30 -1.40
C GLU A 67 -1.37 21.18 -0.16
N GLU A 68 -1.06 22.48 -0.33
CA GLU A 68 -1.67 23.50 0.52
C GLU A 68 -3.18 23.27 0.54
N PRO A 69 -3.88 23.43 1.66
CA PRO A 69 -5.33 23.45 1.64
C PRO A 69 -5.75 24.66 0.82
N ALA A 70 -6.06 24.44 -0.46
CA ALA A 70 -6.64 25.46 -1.31
C ALA A 70 -7.90 25.96 -0.61
N ALA A 71 -7.83 27.19 -0.13
CA ALA A 71 -8.90 27.88 0.56
C ALA A 71 -10.20 27.67 -0.22
N GLN A 72 -11.17 26.99 0.40
CA GLN A 72 -12.52 26.92 -0.11
C GLN A 72 -13.15 28.30 0.03
N HIS A 73 -12.93 29.15 -0.97
CA HIS A 73 -13.74 30.33 -1.19
C HIS A 73 -13.93 30.51 -2.68
N VAL A 74 -15.18 30.31 -3.14
CA VAL A 74 -15.97 31.23 -3.98
C VAL A 74 -17.33 30.54 -4.17
N PRO A 75 -18.41 31.01 -3.52
CA PRO A 75 -19.75 30.78 -4.03
C PRO A 75 -19.95 31.75 -5.21
N ARG A 76 -20.20 31.21 -6.41
CA ARG A 76 -20.76 32.01 -7.50
C ARG A 76 -22.28 31.99 -7.40
N GLN A 77 -22.85 33.17 -7.64
CA GLN A 77 -24.28 33.44 -7.71
C GLN A 77 -24.98 32.64 -8.81
#